data_AF-A0A822AAZ4-F1
#
_entry.id   AF-A0A822AAZ4-F1
#
_cell.length_a   1.000
_cell.length_b   1.000
_cell.length_c   1.000
_cell.angle_alpha   90.00
_cell.angle_beta   90.00
_cell.angle_gamma   90.00
#
_symmetry.space_group_name_H-M   'P 1'
#
loop_
_entity.id
_entity.type
_entity.pdbx_description
1 polymer ?
#
loop_
_entity_poly.entity_id
_entity_poly.type
_entity_poly.pdbx_seq_one_letter_code
_entity_poly.pdbx_strand_id
1 'polypeptide(L)'
;INNENILYHQSIPSLYPISVTNTQEYSLLNNIIQSNNDSDEFSFNPKEWLIVDSTSRRLRAPRQNEFLYLLLERSWYSPYLTWLNKNEGLFKIHDPERVAKLWSKVKNRKTNGIMNYDTFARGLRFYYKSGSMIKTHKKHTFRFKIPLNSIF
;
A
#
# COMPACT_ATOMS: atom_id res chain seq x y z
N ILE A 1 28.91 16.35 -25.67
CA ILE A 1 28.08 17.56 -25.62
C ILE A 1 26.75 17.22 -26.29
N ASN A 2 25.77 16.90 -25.45
CA ASN A 2 24.35 17.28 -25.50
C ASN A 2 23.62 17.44 -26.84
N ASN A 3 22.55 16.64 -27.02
CA ASN A 3 21.14 17.04 -27.17
C ASN A 3 20.40 16.00 -28.04
N GLU A 4 19.67 15.05 -27.46
CA GLU A 4 18.24 15.15 -27.11
C GLU A 4 17.35 15.62 -28.27
N ASN A 5 16.72 14.65 -28.94
CA ASN A 5 15.35 14.73 -29.45
C ASN A 5 14.93 13.37 -30.02
N ILE A 6 14.39 12.50 -29.16
CA ILE A 6 13.52 11.41 -29.64
C ILE A 6 12.20 11.51 -28.89
N LEU A 7 11.17 11.73 -29.70
CA LEU A 7 9.77 11.88 -29.38
C LEU A 7 9.28 10.87 -28.33
N TYR A 8 8.83 11.38 -27.17
CA TYR A 8 7.90 10.65 -26.32
C TYR A 8 6.49 10.75 -26.89
N HIS A 9 6.19 9.93 -27.91
CA HIS A 9 4.82 9.61 -28.26
C HIS A 9 4.53 8.16 -27.86
N GLN A 10 3.47 8.00 -27.05
CA GLN A 10 2.65 6.80 -26.89
C GLN A 10 3.27 5.58 -26.20
N SER A 11 3.06 5.51 -24.88
CA SER A 11 2.26 4.43 -24.26
C SER A 11 2.12 4.73 -22.76
N ILE A 12 0.89 4.97 -22.31
CA ILE A 12 0.56 5.05 -20.88
C ILE A 12 0.94 3.70 -20.25
N PRO A 13 1.85 3.65 -19.24
CA PRO A 13 2.13 2.39 -18.55
C PRO A 13 0.87 1.90 -17.85
N SER A 14 0.54 0.64 -18.09
CA SER A 14 -0.65 -0.06 -17.60
C SER A 14 -0.94 0.21 -16.12
N LEU A 15 -2.20 0.54 -15.84
CA LEU A 15 -2.80 0.73 -14.53
C LEU A 15 -2.86 -0.57 -13.69
N TYR A 16 -1.77 -1.29 -13.49
CA TYR A 16 -1.67 -2.40 -12.53
C TYR A 16 -0.22 -2.53 -12.05
N PRO A 17 0.04 -2.90 -10.78
CA PRO A 17 1.39 -3.29 -10.39
C PRO A 17 1.78 -4.51 -11.22
N ILE A 18 2.98 -4.46 -11.82
CA ILE A 18 3.58 -5.54 -12.61
C ILE A 18 3.37 -6.85 -11.85
N SER A 19 2.62 -7.78 -12.44
CA SER A 19 2.46 -9.13 -11.92
C SER A 19 3.83 -9.79 -11.95
N VAL A 20 4.50 -9.84 -10.81
CA VAL A 20 5.74 -10.61 -10.67
C VAL A 20 5.33 -12.08 -10.77
N THR A 21 5.62 -12.74 -11.88
CA THR A 21 5.27 -14.15 -12.14
C THR A 21 6.46 -15.09 -12.02
N ASN A 22 7.67 -14.58 -11.76
CA ASN A 22 8.88 -15.39 -11.75
C ASN A 22 9.25 -15.86 -10.33
N THR A 23 9.12 -17.17 -10.09
CA THR A 23 9.42 -17.82 -8.80
C THR A 23 10.88 -17.62 -8.38
N GLN A 24 11.81 -17.53 -9.33
CA GLN A 24 13.23 -17.33 -9.06
C GLN A 24 13.54 -15.92 -8.51
N GLU A 25 12.88 -14.88 -9.03
CA GLU A 25 13.03 -13.50 -8.55
C GLU A 25 12.45 -13.32 -7.15
N TYR A 26 11.32 -13.99 -6.85
CA TYR A 26 10.76 -14.00 -5.49
C TYR A 26 11.71 -14.62 -4.47
N SER A 27 12.33 -15.75 -4.82
CA SER A 27 13.30 -16.41 -3.94
C SER A 27 14.53 -15.53 -3.70
N LEU A 28 15.00 -14.81 -4.71
CA LEU A 28 16.11 -13.86 -4.57
C LEU A 28 15.72 -12.67 -3.69
N LEU A 29 14.55 -12.07 -3.89
CA LEU A 29 14.05 -10.99 -3.03
C LEU A 29 13.87 -11.46 -1.59
N ASN A 30 13.32 -12.65 -1.36
CA ASN A 30 13.15 -13.21 -0.02
C ASN A 30 14.49 -13.47 0.68
N ASN A 31 15.51 -13.94 -0.05
CA ASN A 31 16.86 -14.14 0.49
C ASN A 31 17.54 -12.81 0.83
N ILE A 32 17.36 -11.78 0.00
CA ILE A 32 17.84 -10.41 0.25
C ILE A 32 17.12 -9.77 1.45
N ILE A 33 15.83 -10.09 1.65
CA ILE A 33 15.03 -9.60 2.78
C ILE A 33 15.49 -10.24 4.09
N GLN A 34 15.88 -11.52 4.08
CA GLN A 34 16.35 -12.21 5.29
C GLN A 34 17.79 -11.88 5.70
N SER A 35 18.62 -11.34 4.79
CA SER A 35 20.04 -11.04 5.08
C SER A 35 20.28 -9.68 5.75
N ASN A 36 19.29 -8.79 5.83
CA ASN A 36 19.50 -7.41 6.27
C ASN A 36 18.85 -7.13 7.63
N ASN A 37 19.63 -7.34 8.70
CA ASN A 37 19.36 -6.76 10.02
C ASN A 37 19.71 -5.26 9.99
N ASP A 38 18.73 -4.40 10.30
CA ASP A 38 18.85 -2.97 10.62
C ASP A 38 19.44 -1.98 9.58
N SER A 39 18.90 -1.98 8.36
CA SER A 39 18.92 -0.77 7.51
C SER A 39 17.58 -0.60 6.79
N ASP A 40 16.65 0.08 7.46
CA ASP A 40 15.48 0.68 6.85
C ASP A 40 15.86 1.38 5.54
N GLU A 41 15.28 0.92 4.43
CA GLU A 41 14.91 1.66 3.21
C GLU A 41 15.15 0.80 1.97
N PHE A 42 14.38 -0.29 1.87
CA PHE A 42 13.83 -0.67 0.57
C PHE A 42 13.33 0.64 -0.07
N SER A 43 13.93 1.08 -1.19
CA SER A 43 13.78 2.43 -1.77
C SER A 43 12.32 2.86 -1.79
N PHE A 44 11.87 3.48 -0.69
CA PHE A 44 10.46 3.75 -0.50
C PHE A 44 10.23 5.08 -1.16
N ASN A 45 9.80 5.05 -2.41
CA ASN A 45 9.52 6.26 -3.16
C ASN A 45 8.04 6.63 -2.98
N PRO A 46 7.70 7.70 -2.23
CA PRO A 46 6.30 8.08 -1.99
C PRO A 46 5.55 8.43 -3.28
N LYS A 47 6.26 8.80 -4.35
CA LYS A 47 5.63 9.13 -5.65
C LYS A 47 5.01 7.90 -6.32
N GLU A 48 5.54 6.70 -6.08
CA GLU A 48 5.00 5.43 -6.61
C GLU A 48 3.69 4.99 -5.95
N TRP A 49 3.25 5.75 -4.95
CA TRP A 49 1.99 5.52 -4.25
C TRP A 49 0.90 6.50 -4.64
N LEU A 50 1.22 7.51 -5.46
CA LEU A 50 0.21 8.45 -5.96
C LEU A 50 -0.78 7.72 -6.88
N ILE A 51 -2.04 8.11 -6.78
CA ILE A 51 -3.12 7.60 -7.61
C ILE A 51 -3.80 8.74 -8.36
N VAL A 52 -4.30 8.44 -9.55
CA VAL A 52 -5.10 9.37 -10.34
C VAL A 52 -6.49 9.43 -9.72
N ASP A 53 -6.89 10.61 -9.30
CA ASP A 53 -8.25 10.86 -8.84
C ASP A 53 -9.22 10.79 -10.02
N SER A 54 -10.22 9.90 -9.96
CA SER A 54 -11.17 9.67 -11.07
C SER A 54 -11.98 10.92 -11.41
N THR A 55 -12.33 11.72 -10.40
CA THR A 55 -13.13 12.94 -10.55
C THR A 55 -12.30 14.11 -11.10
N SER A 56 -11.15 14.41 -10.49
CA SER A 56 -10.34 15.59 -10.83
C SER A 56 -9.24 15.32 -11.87
N ARG A 57 -8.97 14.04 -12.17
CA ARG A 57 -7.87 13.57 -13.05
C ARG A 57 -6.47 14.00 -12.58
N ARG A 58 -6.34 14.44 -11.33
CA ARG A 58 -5.08 14.86 -10.72
C ARG A 58 -4.45 13.72 -9.93
N LEU A 59 -3.12 13.74 -9.83
CA LEU A 59 -2.40 12.85 -8.93
C LEU A 59 -2.63 13.28 -7.48
N ARG A 60 -2.98 12.31 -6.62
CA ARG A 60 -3.13 12.52 -5.18
C ARG A 60 -2.55 11.34 -4.41
N ALA A 61 -2.20 11.60 -3.15
CA ALA A 61 -1.90 10.51 -2.22
C ALA A 61 -3.17 9.69 -1.94
N PRO A 62 -3.05 8.37 -1.73
CA PRO A 62 -4.17 7.51 -1.43
C PRO A 62 -4.79 7.88 -0.08
N ARG A 63 -6.07 7.52 0.06
CA ARG A 63 -6.77 7.37 1.33
C ARG A 63 -6.24 6.14 2.05
N GLN A 64 -6.55 6.02 3.33
CA GLN A 64 -5.97 4.96 4.16
C GLN A 64 -6.45 3.56 3.74
N ASN A 65 -7.71 3.41 3.34
CA ASN A 65 -8.25 2.16 2.82
C ASN A 65 -7.64 1.78 1.45
N GLU A 66 -7.47 2.76 0.55
CA GLU A 66 -6.77 2.59 -0.74
C GLU A 66 -5.31 2.15 -0.50
N PHE A 67 -4.62 2.77 0.44
CA PHE A 67 -3.25 2.41 0.79
C PHE A 67 -3.12 0.98 1.33
N LEU A 68 -4.02 0.56 2.23
CA LEU A 68 -4.05 -0.81 2.72
C LEU A 68 -4.27 -1.81 1.59
N TYR A 69 -5.18 -1.50 0.66
CA TYR A 69 -5.41 -2.32 -0.52
C TYR A 69 -4.15 -2.41 -1.39
N LEU A 70 -3.51 -1.28 -1.70
CA LEU A 70 -2.28 -1.24 -2.49
C LEU A 70 -1.13 -2.03 -1.84
N LEU A 71 -1.02 -2.00 -0.51
CA LEU A 71 -0.06 -2.83 0.22
C LEU A 71 -0.38 -4.32 0.05
N LEU A 72 -1.65 -4.71 0.17
CA LEU A 72 -2.09 -6.11 0.07
C LEU A 72 -1.88 -6.71 -1.34
N GLU A 73 -1.93 -5.87 -2.38
CA GLU A 73 -1.67 -6.31 -3.76
C GLU A 73 -0.17 -6.47 -4.07
N ARG A 74 0.70 -5.87 -3.25
CA ARG A 74 2.15 -5.94 -3.41
C ARG A 74 2.72 -7.01 -2.48
N SER A 75 2.85 -8.22 -3.02
CA SER A 75 3.38 -9.42 -2.34
C SER A 75 4.63 -9.23 -1.47
N TRP A 76 5.56 -8.32 -1.82
CA TRP A 76 6.75 -8.02 -1.01
C TRP A 76 6.43 -7.42 0.37
N TYR A 77 5.20 -6.90 0.57
CA TYR A 77 4.70 -6.42 1.86
C TYR A 77 3.92 -7.47 2.64
N SER A 78 3.89 -8.73 2.17
CA SER A 78 3.24 -9.83 2.89
C SER A 78 3.72 -10.04 4.34
N PRO A 79 4.99 -9.78 4.72
CA PRO A 79 5.38 -9.82 6.13
C PRO A 79 4.63 -8.81 7.01
N TYR A 80 4.07 -7.74 6.43
CA TYR A 80 3.42 -6.66 7.17
C TYR A 80 1.91 -6.81 7.20
N LEU A 81 1.29 -7.25 6.09
CA LEU A 81 -0.12 -7.59 6.01
C LEU A 81 -0.41 -8.54 4.86
N THR A 82 -1.42 -9.40 5.03
CA THR A 82 -1.87 -10.34 3.99
C THR A 82 -3.38 -10.47 3.93
N TRP A 83 -3.87 -10.84 2.75
CA TRP A 83 -5.21 -11.40 2.61
C TRP A 83 -5.30 -12.72 3.38
N LEU A 84 -6.32 -12.87 4.22
CA LEU A 84 -6.74 -14.15 4.77
C LEU A 84 -7.77 -14.82 3.84
N ASN A 85 -8.63 -14.00 3.23
CA ASN A 85 -9.54 -14.39 2.16
C ASN A 85 -9.80 -13.15 1.29
N LYS A 86 -9.20 -13.11 0.10
CA LYS A 86 -9.31 -11.96 -0.82
C LYS A 86 -10.74 -11.77 -1.33
N ASN A 87 -11.45 -12.86 -1.61
CA ASN A 87 -12.82 -12.82 -2.13
C ASN A 87 -13.81 -12.22 -1.12
N GLU A 88 -13.59 -12.48 0.17
CA GLU A 88 -14.36 -11.87 1.25
C GLU A 88 -13.84 -10.51 1.69
N GLY A 89 -12.72 -10.04 1.11
CA GLY A 89 -12.03 -8.83 1.55
C GLY A 89 -11.45 -8.93 2.96
N LEU A 90 -11.22 -10.14 3.49
CA LEU A 90 -10.69 -10.39 4.84
C LEU A 90 -9.16 -10.38 4.82
N PHE A 91 -8.55 -9.56 5.68
CA PHE A 91 -7.10 -9.43 5.77
C PHE A 91 -6.63 -9.25 7.22
N LYS A 92 -5.33 -9.49 7.45
CA LYS A 92 -4.68 -9.31 8.75
C LYS A 92 -3.43 -8.45 8.58
N ILE A 93 -3.25 -7.52 9.52
CA ILE A 93 -2.00 -6.79 9.70
C ILE A 93 -1.14 -7.57 10.69
N HIS A 94 0.02 -8.01 10.25
CA HIS A 94 0.99 -8.78 11.05
C HIS A 94 1.99 -7.86 11.74
N ASP A 95 2.38 -6.78 11.06
CA ASP A 95 3.27 -5.75 11.60
C ASP A 95 2.60 -4.36 11.59
N PRO A 96 1.86 -4.03 12.67
CA PRO A 96 1.10 -2.78 12.76
C PRO A 96 1.99 -1.54 12.71
N GLU A 97 3.20 -1.62 13.28
CA GLU A 97 4.14 -0.51 13.37
C GLU A 97 4.77 -0.20 12.00
N ARG A 98 5.23 -1.22 11.27
CA ARG A 98 5.76 -1.03 9.92
C ARG A 98 4.71 -0.48 8.96
N VAL A 99 3.45 -0.95 9.05
CA VAL A 99 2.35 -0.37 8.25
C VAL A 99 2.13 1.11 8.55
N ALA A 100 2.13 1.50 9.83
CA ALA A 100 1.99 2.91 10.22
C ALA A 100 3.16 3.77 9.72
N LYS A 101 4.39 3.25 9.79
CA LYS A 101 5.59 3.92 9.28
C LYS A 101 5.50 4.14 7.76
N LEU A 102 5.12 3.12 6.99
CA LEU A 102 4.92 3.23 5.54
C LEU A 102 3.84 4.25 5.18
N TRP A 103 2.70 4.22 5.89
CA TRP A 103 1.64 5.21 5.71
C TRP A 103 2.12 6.65 5.93
N SER A 104 2.98 6.86 6.94
CA SER A 104 3.59 8.16 7.23
C SER A 104 4.40 8.67 6.06
N LYS A 105 5.24 7.80 5.48
CA LYS A 105 6.06 8.12 4.31
C LYS A 105 5.17 8.50 3.11
N VAL A 106 4.08 7.76 2.84
CA VAL A 106 3.12 8.08 1.76
C VAL A 106 2.48 9.44 1.92
N LYS A 107 2.05 9.79 3.13
CA LYS A 107 1.32 11.05 3.35
C LYS A 107 2.23 12.28 3.43
N ASN A 108 3.55 12.10 3.34
CA ASN A 108 4.55 13.17 3.46
C ASN A 108 4.22 14.15 4.60
N ARG A 109 3.74 13.62 5.72
CA ARG A 109 3.30 14.46 6.84
C ARG A 109 4.55 14.99 7.55
N LYS A 110 4.88 16.27 7.30
CA LYS A 110 5.75 17.06 8.19
C LYS A 110 5.07 17.46 9.52
N THR A 111 3.83 17.06 9.75
CA THR A 111 2.97 17.65 10.79
C THR A 111 3.00 16.84 12.09
N ASN A 112 3.94 17.19 12.97
CA ASN A 112 3.80 17.27 14.43
C ASN A 112 3.17 16.07 15.17
N GLY A 113 3.57 14.84 14.83
CA GLY A 113 3.22 13.66 15.61
C GLY A 113 3.80 12.39 15.01
N ILE A 114 4.44 11.58 15.86
CA ILE A 114 4.92 10.24 15.50
C ILE A 114 3.69 9.40 15.15
N MET A 115 3.50 9.09 13.86
CA MET A 115 2.41 8.21 13.42
C MET A 115 2.74 6.79 13.84
N ASN A 116 2.09 6.36 14.92
CA ASN A 116 2.09 4.98 15.40
C ASN A 116 0.83 4.24 14.92
N TYR A 117 0.77 2.94 15.23
CA TYR A 117 -0.38 2.13 14.85
C TYR A 117 -1.71 2.62 15.47
N ASP A 118 -1.72 3.13 16.70
CA ASP A 118 -2.96 3.60 17.33
C ASP A 118 -3.56 4.81 16.59
N THR A 119 -2.71 5.73 16.16
CA THR A 119 -3.10 6.90 15.36
C THR A 119 -3.56 6.47 13.98
N PHE A 120 -2.86 5.52 13.35
CA PHE A 120 -3.29 4.90 12.11
C PHE A 120 -4.67 4.25 12.27
N ALA A 121 -4.84 3.37 13.25
CA ALA A 121 -6.08 2.64 13.50
C ALA A 121 -7.26 3.55 13.84
N ARG A 122 -7.02 4.75 14.39
CA ARG A 122 -8.05 5.80 14.60
C ARG A 122 -8.73 6.17 13.28
N GLY A 123 -7.96 6.29 12.19
CA GLY A 123 -8.48 6.56 10.84
C GLY A 123 -9.39 5.44 10.33
N LEU A 124 -9.06 4.18 10.64
CA LEU A 124 -9.87 3.02 10.25
C LEU A 124 -11.26 3.02 10.88
N ARG A 125 -11.42 3.62 12.06
CA ARG A 125 -12.72 3.69 12.75
C ARG A 125 -13.76 4.49 11.96
N PHE A 126 -13.33 5.47 11.16
CA PHE A 126 -14.26 6.20 10.29
C PHE A 126 -14.87 5.30 9.22
N TYR A 127 -14.11 4.32 8.72
CA TYR A 127 -14.63 3.34 7.74
C TYR A 127 -15.59 2.32 8.33
N TYR A 128 -15.56 2.10 9.65
CA TYR A 128 -16.58 1.29 10.33
C TYR A 128 -17.90 2.03 10.36
N LYS A 129 -17.85 3.32 10.67
CA LYS A 129 -19.04 4.19 10.70
C LYS A 129 -19.63 4.36 9.29
N SER A 130 -18.79 4.50 8.26
CA SER A 130 -19.27 4.58 6.87
C SER A 130 -19.69 3.22 6.28
N GLY A 131 -19.45 2.12 6.99
CA GLY A 131 -19.77 0.76 6.54
C GLY A 131 -18.84 0.20 5.46
N SER A 132 -17.77 0.90 5.09
CA SER A 132 -16.84 0.46 4.04
C SER A 132 -15.84 -0.59 4.52
N MET A 133 -15.60 -0.66 5.83
CA MET A 133 -14.76 -1.68 6.48
C MET A 133 -15.38 -2.16 7.78
N ILE A 134 -14.97 -3.32 8.27
CA ILE A 134 -15.31 -3.81 9.61
C ILE A 134 -14.06 -4.27 10.36
N LYS A 135 -14.08 -4.06 11.68
CA LYS A 135 -13.16 -4.69 12.62
C LYS A 135 -13.72 -6.05 13.01
N THR A 136 -12.95 -7.11 12.80
CA THR A 136 -13.32 -8.44 13.33
C THR A 136 -12.93 -8.56 14.80
N HIS A 137 -13.44 -9.58 15.50
CA HIS A 137 -13.03 -9.91 16.87
C HIS A 137 -11.55 -10.34 16.97
N LYS A 138 -10.94 -10.77 15.86
CA LYS A 138 -9.54 -11.20 15.83
C LYS A 138 -8.59 -9.99 15.84
N LYS A 139 -7.51 -10.09 16.61
CA LYS A 139 -6.46 -9.07 16.71
C LYS A 139 -5.94 -8.68 15.32
N HIS A 140 -5.85 -7.36 15.06
CA HIS A 140 -5.39 -6.77 13.78
C HIS A 140 -6.00 -7.35 12.49
N THR A 141 -7.17 -7.98 12.59
CA THR A 141 -7.90 -8.55 11.45
C THR A 141 -9.11 -7.69 11.11
N PHE A 142 -9.27 -7.40 9.82
CA PHE A 142 -10.26 -6.47 9.27
C PHE A 142 -10.85 -7.03 7.99
N ARG A 143 -12.00 -6.49 7.56
CA ARG A 143 -12.63 -6.86 6.30
C ARG A 143 -13.12 -5.63 5.54
N PHE A 144 -12.86 -5.57 4.24
CA PHE A 144 -13.52 -4.61 3.33
C PHE A 144 -14.96 -5.07 3.05
N LYS A 145 -15.93 -4.15 3.16
CA LYS A 145 -17.36 -4.44 2.96
C LYS A 145 -17.89 -3.97 1.61
N ILE A 146 -17.14 -3.11 0.94
CA ILE A 146 -17.43 -2.67 -0.42
C ILE A 146 -16.65 -3.51 -1.42
N PRO A 147 -17.14 -3.64 -2.66
CA PRO A 147 -16.35 -4.19 -3.76
C PRO A 147 -14.98 -3.52 -3.86
N LEU A 148 -13.93 -4.31 -4.10
CA LEU A 148 -12.55 -3.80 -4.12
C LEU A 148 -12.31 -2.76 -5.22
N ASN A 149 -13.03 -2.85 -6.34
CA ASN A 149 -13.00 -1.85 -7.40
C ASN A 149 -13.61 -0.50 -6.98
N SER A 150 -14.53 -0.48 -6.02
CA SER A 150 -15.11 0.75 -5.45
C SER A 150 -14.20 1.44 -4.43
N ILE A 151 -13.02 0.88 -4.15
CA ILE A 151 -12.03 1.52 -3.27
C ILE A 151 -11.37 2.72 -3.97
N PHE A 152 -11.28 2.72 -5.30
CA PHE A 152 -10.63 3.75 -6.11
C PHE A 152 -11.62 4.69 -6.80
#